data_AF-A0A6A3IUD9-F1
#
_entry.id   AF-A0A6A3IUD9-F1
#
_cell.length_a   1.000
_cell.length_b   1.000
_cell.length_c   1.000
_cell.angle_alpha   90.00
_cell.angle_beta   90.00
_cell.angle_gamma   90.00
#
_symmetry.space_group_name_H-M   'P 1'
#
loop_
_entity.id
_entity.type
_entity.pdbx_description
1 polymer ?
#
loop_
_entity_poly.entity_id
_entity_poly.type
_entity_poly.pdbx_seq_one_letter_code
_entity_poly.pdbx_strand_id
1 'polypeptide(L)'
;MHEPILLLWDDFSGHWRKDVVIFARLINVELMKVPPGYTYVCQPADVAWNRPLKEAIRKQWVEFLLQQVRAAGAGVPFKMTPPSRRDVSWIRAAWESLSHDTIVNGFMKAKLTQPHTNSMAIARLLSPSMPPSEPDWGSLVRRLQDSSIPSVSINPAFDIEHS
;
A
#
# COMPACT_ATOMS: atom_id res chain seq x y z
N MET A 1 8.50 -22.28 16.00
CA MET A 1 8.24 -20.83 15.82
C MET A 1 7.19 -20.69 14.73
N HIS A 2 6.25 -19.76 14.89
CA HIS A 2 5.23 -19.50 13.86
C HIS A 2 5.87 -18.86 12.64
N GLU A 3 5.32 -19.11 11.45
CA GLU A 3 5.73 -18.43 10.23
C GLU A 3 5.59 -16.90 10.41
N PRO A 4 6.58 -16.11 9.96
CA PRO A 4 6.53 -14.66 10.08
C PRO A 4 5.43 -14.07 9.20
N ILE A 5 4.82 -12.98 9.66
CA ILE A 5 3.87 -12.21 8.86
C ILE A 5 4.66 -11.27 7.94
N LEU A 6 4.40 -11.32 6.64
CA LEU A 6 4.99 -10.39 5.68
C LEU A 6 4.18 -9.09 5.64
N LEU A 7 4.82 -7.95 5.86
CA LEU A 7 4.22 -6.63 5.74
C LEU A 7 4.89 -5.85 4.61
N LEU A 8 4.11 -5.52 3.58
CA LEU A 8 4.58 -4.71 2.45
C LEU A 8 4.32 -3.23 2.71
N TRP A 9 5.38 -2.43 2.63
CA TRP A 9 5.35 -0.98 2.84
C TRP A 9 6.01 -0.21 1.71
N ASP A 10 5.54 1.01 1.49
CA ASP A 10 6.16 1.96 0.55
C ASP A 10 7.52 2.45 1.05
N ASP A 11 8.18 3.29 0.25
CA ASP A 11 9.47 3.91 0.60
C ASP A 11 9.34 5.15 1.49
N PHE A 12 8.25 5.31 2.24
CA PHE A 12 8.22 6.39 3.21
C PHE A 12 9.28 6.15 4.29
N SER A 13 10.22 7.09 4.43
CA SER A 13 11.38 6.95 5.32
C SER A 13 11.01 6.62 6.78
N GLY A 14 9.83 7.05 7.24
CA GLY A 14 9.31 6.73 8.57
C GLY A 14 9.05 5.23 8.80
N HIS A 15 8.74 4.47 7.76
CA HIS A 15 8.54 3.02 7.83
C HIS A 15 9.85 2.24 8.06
N TRP A 16 10.99 2.84 7.69
CA TRP A 16 12.30 2.17 7.67
C TRP A 16 13.25 2.64 8.77
N ARG A 17 12.74 3.38 9.76
CA ARG A 17 13.54 3.75 10.94
C ARG A 17 13.96 2.49 11.71
N LYS A 18 15.13 2.56 12.35
CA LYS A 18 15.71 1.42 13.09
C LYS A 18 14.77 0.88 14.17
N ASP A 19 14.11 1.76 14.92
CA ASP A 19 13.14 1.40 15.96
C ASP A 19 11.96 0.60 15.38
N VAL A 20 11.44 1.00 14.22
CA VAL A 20 10.33 0.32 13.54
C VAL A 20 10.74 -1.06 13.04
N VAL A 21 11.90 -1.19 12.38
CA VAL A 21 12.40 -2.48 11.86
C VAL A 21 12.70 -3.46 12.99
N ILE A 22 13.29 -2.97 14.09
CA ILE A 22 13.54 -3.80 15.29
C ILE A 22 12.21 -4.27 15.88
N PHE A 23 11.24 -3.35 16.03
CA PHE A 23 9.94 -3.69 16.60
C PHE A 23 9.18 -4.71 15.75
N ALA A 24 9.19 -4.57 14.42
CA ALA A 24 8.58 -5.54 13.50
C ALA A 24 9.13 -6.95 13.72
N ARG A 25 10.46 -7.10 13.79
CA ARG A 25 11.10 -8.40 14.06
C ARG A 25 10.73 -8.96 15.43
N LEU A 26 10.64 -8.12 16.47
CA LEU A 26 10.22 -8.55 17.81
C LEU A 26 8.80 -9.14 17.82
N ILE A 27 7.92 -8.66 16.95
CA ILE A 27 6.55 -9.17 16.80
C ILE A 27 6.39 -10.21 15.68
N ASN A 28 7.50 -10.81 15.22
CA ASN A 28 7.52 -11.81 14.15
C ASN A 28 6.93 -11.32 12.81
N VAL A 29 7.18 -10.04 12.47
CA VAL A 29 6.81 -9.40 11.21
C VAL A 29 8.06 -9.11 10.39
N GLU A 30 8.07 -9.56 9.14
CA GLU A 30 9.12 -9.25 8.17
C GLU A 30 8.64 -8.10 7.27
N LEU A 31 9.43 -7.02 7.19
CA LEU A 31 9.10 -5.86 6.36
C LEU A 31 9.67 -6.03 4.95
N MET A 32 8.82 -5.86 3.95
CA MET A 32 9.21 -5.86 2.53
C MET A 32 8.94 -4.51 1.91
N LYS A 33 9.98 -3.95 1.29
CA LYS A 33 9.92 -2.64 0.66
C LYS A 33 9.36 -2.73 -0.74
N VAL A 34 8.36 -1.90 -1.03
CA VAL A 34 7.88 -1.66 -2.39
C VAL A 34 8.89 -0.76 -3.11
N PRO A 35 9.30 -1.08 -4.35
CA PRO A 35 10.21 -0.22 -5.11
C PRO A 35 9.67 1.22 -5.23
N PRO A 36 10.52 2.26 -5.07
CA PRO A 36 10.08 3.65 -5.10
C PRO A 36 9.43 3.99 -6.46
N GLY A 37 8.26 4.61 -6.42
CA GLY A 37 7.50 4.95 -7.63
C GLY A 37 6.68 3.80 -8.25
N TYR A 38 6.67 2.61 -7.64
CA TYR A 38 5.95 1.43 -8.15
C TYR A 38 4.77 0.98 -7.28
N THR A 39 4.32 1.79 -6.32
CA THR A 39 3.21 1.39 -5.43
C THR A 39 1.94 1.04 -6.20
N TYR A 40 1.64 1.76 -7.29
CA TYR A 40 0.50 1.50 -8.16
C TYR A 40 0.45 0.11 -8.82
N VAL A 41 1.57 -0.62 -8.88
CA VAL A 41 1.64 -2.00 -9.42
C VAL A 41 1.95 -3.02 -8.33
N CYS A 42 2.86 -2.67 -7.42
CA CYS A 42 3.42 -3.60 -6.46
C CYS A 42 2.69 -3.62 -5.12
N GLN A 43 1.93 -2.58 -4.78
CA GLN A 43 1.23 -2.48 -3.52
C GLN A 43 -0.25 -2.85 -3.70
N PRO A 44 -0.73 -3.97 -3.10
CA PRO A 44 -2.12 -4.43 -3.23
C PRO A 44 -3.16 -3.35 -2.92
N ALA A 45 -2.86 -2.49 -1.94
CA ALA A 45 -3.73 -1.40 -1.54
C ALA A 45 -3.99 -0.41 -2.67
N ASP A 46 -2.93 0.07 -3.32
CA ASP A 46 -3.05 1.00 -4.45
C ASP A 46 -3.62 0.31 -5.70
N VAL A 47 -3.34 -0.97 -5.88
CA VAL A 47 -3.82 -1.76 -7.02
C VAL A 47 -5.33 -2.03 -6.96
N ALA A 48 -5.91 -2.19 -5.77
CA ALA A 48 -7.29 -2.68 -5.65
C ALA A 48 -8.23 -1.84 -4.78
N TRP A 49 -7.93 -1.64 -3.49
CA TRP A 49 -8.96 -1.13 -2.57
C TRP A 49 -8.86 0.35 -2.24
N ASN A 50 -7.70 1.00 -2.41
CA ASN A 50 -7.56 2.42 -2.12
C ASN A 50 -8.46 3.28 -3.02
N ARG A 51 -8.60 2.92 -4.31
CA ARG A 51 -9.50 3.63 -5.22
C ARG A 51 -10.98 3.53 -4.79
N PRO A 52 -11.61 2.36 -4.70
CA PRO A 52 -13.02 2.27 -4.31
C PRO A 52 -13.26 2.80 -2.90
N LEU A 53 -12.31 2.66 -1.96
CA LEU A 53 -12.39 3.26 -0.64
C LEU A 53 -12.44 4.80 -0.71
N LYS A 54 -11.51 5.42 -1.46
CA LYS A 54 -11.46 6.87 -1.64
C LYS A 54 -12.70 7.39 -2.37
N GLU A 55 -13.22 6.66 -3.36
CA GLU A 55 -14.46 7.00 -4.06
C GLU A 55 -15.67 6.99 -3.12
N ALA A 56 -15.80 5.95 -2.27
CA ALA A 56 -16.86 5.86 -1.28
C ALA A 56 -16.80 7.00 -0.25
N ILE A 57 -15.61 7.28 0.31
CA ILE A 57 -15.41 8.40 1.25
C ILE A 57 -15.70 9.75 0.57
N ARG A 58 -15.28 9.93 -0.70
CA ARG A 58 -15.53 11.15 -1.44
C ARG A 58 -17.02 11.40 -1.68
N LYS A 59 -17.79 10.36 -1.99
CA LYS A 59 -19.26 10.48 -2.13
C LYS A 59 -19.90 10.98 -0.84
N GLN A 60 -19.46 10.44 0.28
CA GLN A 60 -19.94 10.80 1.60
C GLN A 60 -19.57 12.26 1.96
N TRP A 61 -18.31 12.64 1.72
CA TRP A 61 -17.85 14.02 1.84
C TRP A 61 -18.69 15.02 1.05
N VAL A 62 -19.00 14.69 -0.22
CA VAL A 62 -19.84 15.55 -1.07
C VAL A 62 -21.24 15.68 -0.51
N GLU A 63 -21.87 14.58 -0.06
CA GLU A 63 -23.22 14.64 0.51
C GLU A 63 -23.25 15.49 1.80
N PHE A 64 -22.24 15.38 2.65
CA PHE A 64 -22.09 16.23 3.84
C PHE A 64 -22.00 17.72 3.49
N LEU A 65 -21.21 18.08 2.48
CA LEU A 65 -21.13 19.46 2.01
C LEU A 65 -22.46 19.93 1.41
N LEU A 66 -23.11 19.10 0.59
CA LEU A 66 -24.41 19.43 0.00
C LEU A 66 -25.49 19.65 1.06
N GLN A 67 -25.50 18.86 2.14
CA GLN A 67 -26.42 19.06 3.27
C GLN A 67 -26.18 20.40 3.96
N GLN A 68 -24.92 20.80 4.17
CA GLN A 68 -24.61 22.11 4.76
C GLN A 68 -25.04 23.26 3.84
N VAL A 69 -24.81 23.15 2.53
CA VAL A 69 -25.22 24.16 1.55
C VAL A 69 -26.75 24.30 1.53
N ARG A 70 -27.48 23.18 1.52
CA ARG A 70 -28.96 23.18 1.58
C ARG A 70 -29.46 23.82 2.88
N ALA A 71 -28.81 23.56 4.01
CA ALA A 71 -29.19 24.09 5.32
C ALA A 71 -28.91 25.60 5.47
N ALA A 72 -27.86 26.12 4.83
CA ALA A 72 -27.52 27.54 4.88
C ALA A 72 -28.56 28.45 4.18
N GLY A 73 -29.28 27.92 3.18
CA GLY A 73 -30.26 28.67 2.40
C GLY A 73 -29.65 29.59 1.34
N ALA A 74 -30.49 30.06 0.42
CA ALA A 74 -30.05 30.91 -0.69
C ALA A 74 -29.72 32.34 -0.21
N GLY A 75 -28.66 32.93 -0.79
CA GLY A 75 -28.28 34.33 -0.53
C GLY A 75 -27.42 34.57 0.71
N VAL A 76 -27.07 33.52 1.47
CA VAL A 76 -26.16 33.61 2.62
C VAL A 76 -24.76 33.15 2.19
N PRO A 77 -23.68 33.87 2.55
CA PRO A 77 -22.32 33.38 2.35
C PRO A 77 -22.12 32.03 3.05
N PHE A 78 -21.80 31.00 2.26
CA PHE A 78 -21.59 29.67 2.78
C PHE A 78 -20.28 29.61 3.58
N LYS A 79 -20.37 29.17 4.84
CA LYS A 79 -19.21 28.85 5.68
C LYS A 79 -19.21 27.35 5.97
N MET A 80 -18.25 26.64 5.39
CA MET A 80 -18.09 25.20 5.60
C MET A 80 -17.71 24.92 7.06
N THR A 81 -18.40 23.94 7.66
CA THR A 81 -18.01 23.32 8.92
C THR A 81 -17.35 21.97 8.61
N PRO A 82 -16.14 21.69 9.14
CA PRO A 82 -15.50 20.40 8.96
C PRO A 82 -16.28 19.30 9.71
N PRO A 83 -16.23 18.04 9.25
CA PRO A 83 -16.85 16.92 9.93
C PRO A 83 -16.15 16.66 11.27
N SER A 84 -16.95 16.34 12.27
CA SER A 84 -16.45 15.87 13.57
C SER A 84 -16.00 14.41 13.48
N ARG A 85 -15.39 13.91 14.57
CA ARG A 85 -15.03 12.49 14.71
C ARG A 85 -16.25 11.56 14.58
N ARG A 86 -17.45 12.03 14.93
CA ARG A 86 -18.70 11.27 14.80
C ARG A 86 -19.15 11.19 13.34
N ASP A 87 -18.97 12.28 12.60
CA ASP A 87 -19.38 12.40 11.20
C ASP A 87 -18.51 11.55 10.27
N VAL A 88 -17.23 11.36 10.60
CA VAL A 88 -16.31 10.51 9.81
C VAL A 88 -16.50 9.00 10.06
N SER A 89 -17.56 8.59 10.76
CA SER A 89 -17.94 7.17 10.90
C SER A 89 -18.16 6.49 9.54
N TRP A 90 -18.43 7.26 8.49
CA TRP A 90 -18.48 6.77 7.11
C TRP A 90 -17.18 6.14 6.60
N ILE A 91 -16.02 6.38 7.24
CA ILE A 91 -14.74 5.78 6.81
C ILE A 91 -14.81 4.29 7.08
N ARG A 92 -15.35 3.93 8.25
CA ARG A 92 -15.62 2.55 8.64
C ARG A 92 -16.63 1.91 7.68
N ALA A 93 -17.74 2.59 7.41
CA ALA A 93 -18.74 2.06 6.47
C ALA A 93 -18.18 1.86 5.06
N ALA A 94 -17.34 2.79 4.58
CA ALA A 94 -16.65 2.66 3.31
C ALA A 94 -15.69 1.46 3.28
N TRP A 95 -14.94 1.23 4.36
CA TRP A 95 -14.10 0.05 4.51
C TRP A 95 -14.92 -1.25 4.53
N GLU A 96 -15.99 -1.30 5.32
CA GLU A 96 -16.89 -2.46 5.42
C GLU A 96 -17.64 -2.75 4.11
N SER A 97 -17.76 -1.77 3.22
CA SER A 97 -18.37 -1.95 1.89
C SER A 97 -17.43 -2.61 0.86
N LEU A 98 -16.13 -2.70 1.15
CA LEU A 98 -15.18 -3.38 0.27
C LEU A 98 -15.42 -4.88 0.31
N SER A 99 -15.48 -5.52 -0.87
CA SER A 99 -15.63 -6.97 -0.93
C SER A 99 -14.33 -7.66 -0.57
N HIS A 100 -14.44 -8.85 0.04
CA HIS A 100 -13.30 -9.75 0.25
C HIS A 100 -12.54 -10.00 -1.07
N ASP A 101 -13.26 -10.15 -2.19
CA ASP A 101 -12.67 -10.34 -3.51
C ASP A 101 -11.84 -9.14 -3.97
N THR A 102 -12.22 -7.91 -3.60
CA THR A 102 -11.41 -6.72 -3.92
C THR A 102 -10.06 -6.80 -3.22
N ILE A 103 -10.04 -7.24 -1.95
CA ILE A 103 -8.80 -7.42 -1.20
C ILE A 103 -7.95 -8.54 -1.83
N VAL A 104 -8.51 -9.74 -2.01
CA VAL A 104 -7.79 -10.89 -2.58
C VAL A 104 -7.24 -10.58 -3.98
N ASN A 105 -8.07 -9.99 -4.85
CA ASN A 105 -7.64 -9.63 -6.20
C ASN A 105 -6.53 -8.58 -6.20
N GLY A 106 -6.46 -7.70 -5.19
CA GLY A 106 -5.33 -6.79 -5.01
C GLY A 106 -4.01 -7.52 -4.84
N PHE A 107 -3.98 -8.53 -3.95
CA PHE A 107 -2.79 -9.36 -3.76
C PHE A 107 -2.45 -10.20 -5.00
N MET A 108 -3.44 -10.71 -5.72
CA MET A 108 -3.21 -11.47 -6.96
C MET A 108 -2.63 -10.58 -8.07
N LYS A 109 -3.18 -9.37 -8.24
CA LYS A 109 -2.69 -8.41 -9.24
C LYS A 109 -1.28 -7.91 -8.94
N ALA A 110 -0.95 -7.71 -7.66
CA ALA A 110 0.40 -7.41 -7.19
C ALA A 110 1.37 -8.62 -7.26
N LYS A 111 0.91 -9.79 -7.75
CA LYS A 111 1.69 -11.04 -7.88
C LYS A 111 2.22 -11.60 -6.56
N LEU A 112 1.57 -11.27 -5.44
CA LEU A 112 1.93 -11.74 -4.10
C LEU A 112 1.21 -13.01 -3.70
N THR A 113 0.15 -13.37 -4.43
CA THR A 113 -0.55 -14.65 -4.29
C THR A 113 -0.66 -15.29 -5.66
N GLN A 114 -0.41 -16.59 -5.74
CA GLN A 114 -0.63 -17.34 -6.98
C GLN A 114 -2.09 -17.80 -7.02
N PRO A 115 -2.79 -17.73 -8.18
CA PRO A 115 -3.96 -18.57 -8.38
C PRO A 115 -3.51 -20.02 -8.17
N HIS A 116 -4.21 -20.76 -7.31
CA HIS A 116 -3.84 -22.08 -6.83
C HIS A 116 -3.16 -22.91 -7.92
N THR A 117 -1.83 -22.91 -7.93
CA THR A 117 -1.09 -23.75 -8.86
C THR A 117 -1.21 -25.13 -8.28
N ASN A 118 -1.89 -26.04 -9.00
CA ASN A 118 -2.10 -27.43 -8.61
C ASN A 118 -0.88 -27.96 -7.85
N SER A 119 -1.11 -28.58 -6.68
CA SER A 119 -0.14 -29.07 -5.70
C SER A 119 1.12 -29.76 -6.30
N MET A 120 1.04 -30.28 -7.52
CA MET A 120 2.17 -30.79 -8.29
C MET A 120 3.28 -29.78 -8.65
N ALA A 121 3.00 -28.48 -8.72
CA ALA A 121 4.03 -27.46 -9.00
C ALA A 121 4.92 -27.18 -7.76
N ILE A 122 4.33 -27.23 -6.56
CA ILE A 122 5.05 -27.05 -5.30
C ILE A 122 5.95 -28.26 -5.01
N ALA A 123 5.48 -29.48 -5.28
CA ALA A 123 6.30 -30.69 -5.14
C ALA A 123 7.56 -30.67 -6.04
N ARG A 124 7.47 -30.01 -7.20
CA ARG A 124 8.59 -29.84 -8.14
C ARG A 124 9.59 -28.77 -7.69
N LEU A 125 9.14 -27.75 -6.95
CA LEU A 125 10.00 -26.71 -6.32
C LEU A 125 10.65 -27.19 -5.01
N LEU A 126 10.03 -28.14 -4.31
CA LEU A 126 10.54 -28.75 -3.07
C LEU A 126 11.38 -30.01 -3.30
N SER A 127 11.58 -30.41 -4.55
CA SER A 127 12.55 -31.45 -4.91
C SER A 127 13.96 -30.92 -4.66
N PRO A 128 14.90 -31.72 -4.11
CA PRO A 128 16.27 -31.26 -3.86
C PRO A 128 17.05 -31.22 -5.19
N SER A 129 16.73 -30.27 -6.05
CA SER A 129 17.67 -29.76 -7.04
C SER A 129 18.50 -28.69 -6.37
N MET A 130 19.82 -28.78 -6.57
CA MET A 130 20.87 -27.84 -6.17
C MET A 130 20.36 -26.45 -5.76
N PRO A 131 20.80 -25.90 -4.60
CA PRO A 131 20.39 -24.57 -4.19
C PRO A 131 20.66 -23.60 -5.35
N PRO A 132 19.68 -22.76 -5.74
CA PRO A 132 19.93 -21.75 -6.75
C PRO A 132 21.11 -20.91 -6.24
N SER A 133 22.17 -20.83 -7.05
CA SER A 133 23.26 -19.89 -6.79
C SER A 133 22.63 -18.54 -6.52
N GLU A 134 23.05 -17.90 -5.43
CA GLU A 134 22.62 -16.57 -5.04
C GLU A 134 22.47 -15.68 -6.29
N PRO A 135 21.33 -15.01 -6.48
CA PRO A 135 21.17 -14.12 -7.62
C PRO A 135 22.37 -13.18 -7.66
N ASP A 136 23.02 -13.05 -8.82
CA ASP A 136 24.17 -12.16 -8.97
C ASP A 136 23.69 -10.70 -8.90
N TRP A 137 23.48 -10.24 -7.66
CA TRP A 137 23.10 -8.88 -7.32
C TRP A 137 24.14 -7.89 -7.84
N GLY A 138 25.40 -8.31 -7.98
CA GLY A 138 26.46 -7.52 -8.58
C GLY A 138 26.18 -7.20 -10.05
N SER A 139 25.76 -8.19 -10.84
CA SER A 139 25.39 -8.00 -12.25
C SER A 139 24.13 -7.15 -12.42
N LEU A 140 23.14 -7.29 -11.54
CA LEU A 140 21.94 -6.43 -11.56
C LEU A 140 22.29 -4.97 -11.24
N VAL A 141 23.08 -4.73 -10.18
CA VAL A 141 23.53 -3.38 -9.79
C VAL A 141 24.37 -2.75 -10.90
N ARG A 142 25.26 -3.52 -11.54
CA ARG A 142 26.08 -3.04 -12.65
C ARG A 142 25.23 -2.63 -13.86
N ARG A 143 24.21 -3.42 -14.22
CA ARG A 143 23.25 -3.07 -15.29
C ARG A 143 22.44 -1.80 -14.99
N LEU A 144 22.06 -1.58 -13.73
CA LEU A 144 21.36 -0.37 -13.30
C LEU A 144 22.28 0.86 -13.35
N GLN A 145 23.56 0.69 -13.01
CA GLN A 145 24.59 1.74 -13.12
C GLN A 145 24.94 2.06 -14.58
N ASP A 146 25.09 1.05 -15.44
CA ASP A 146 25.35 1.20 -16.87
C ASP A 146 24.18 1.90 -17.61
N SER A 147 22.96 1.81 -17.04
CA SER A 147 21.77 2.49 -17.57
C SER A 147 21.69 3.97 -17.18
N SER A 148 22.70 4.53 -16.50
CA SER A 148 22.77 5.93 -16.04
C SER A 148 21.51 6.41 -15.30
N ILE A 149 20.84 5.53 -14.55
CA ILE A 149 19.76 5.95 -13.65
C ILE A 149 20.45 6.54 -12.41
N PRO A 150 20.34 7.85 -12.15
CA PRO A 150 20.96 8.44 -10.96
C PRO A 150 20.28 7.83 -9.73
N SER A 151 21.04 7.14 -8.88
CA SER A 151 20.58 6.83 -7.54
C SER A 151 20.57 8.13 -6.74
N VAL A 152 19.51 8.92 -6.89
CA VAL A 152 19.32 10.12 -6.07
C VAL A 152 19.19 9.65 -4.63
N SER A 153 20.14 10.05 -3.78
CA SER A 153 20.01 9.91 -2.34
C SER A 153 18.75 10.69 -1.92
N ILE A 154 17.69 9.98 -1.57
CA ILE A 154 16.43 10.58 -1.14
C ILE A 154 16.71 11.35 0.16
N ASN A 155 16.60 12.67 0.11
CA ASN A 155 16.73 13.53 1.28
C ASN A 155 15.32 13.71 1.89
N PRO A 156 15.06 13.15 3.09
CA PRO A 156 13.73 13.14 3.71
C PRO A 156 13.16 14.53 4.02
N ALA A 157 14.00 15.57 4.04
CA ALA A 157 13.58 16.94 4.34
C ALA A 157 12.76 17.58 3.20
N PHE A 158 12.84 17.05 1.97
CA PHE A 158 12.15 17.64 0.82
C PHE A 158 10.77 17.02 0.51
N ASP A 159 10.40 15.92 1.16
CA ASP A 159 9.12 15.22 0.92
C ASP A 159 7.94 15.81 1.73
N ILE A 160 8.16 16.85 2.53
CA ILE A 160 7.14 17.40 3.45
C ILE A 160 6.38 18.60 2.89
N GLU A 161 6.82 19.26 1.82
CA GLU A 161 6.09 20.42 1.30
C GLU A 161 5.68 20.30 -0.16
N HIS A 162 4.47 20.81 -0.43
CA HIS A 162 3.73 20.94 -1.70
C HIS A 162 2.71 19.82 -1.98
N SER A 163 1.66 19.82 -1.14
CA SER A 163 0.31 19.34 -1.50
C SER A 163 -0.36 20.23 -2.55
#